data_AF-A0A0D6AC18-F1
#
_entry.id   AF-A0A0D6AC18-F1
#
_cell.length_a   1.000
_cell.length_b   1.000
_cell.length_c   1.000
_cell.angle_alpha   90.00
_cell.angle_beta   90.00
_cell.angle_gamma   90.00
#
_symmetry.space_group_name_H-M   'P 1'
#
loop_
_entity.id
_entity.type
_entity.pdbx_description
1 polymer ?
#
loop_
_entity_poly.entity_id
_entity_poly.type
_entity_poly.pdbx_seq_one_letter_code
_entity_poly.pdbx_strand_id
1 'polypeptide(L)'
;MFLVFILITIEKDVSTSPILSGVFKKQFNLPQYLTLCLLVNLLQNLKTVRLEEMAKLFPYPIKLRSRIKKLQRFLSLKNWKVETIWFPILKSWIMNQWESNKVIYLVIDRTQWQNINILMVSLVHHQGAIPVYFI
;
A
#
# COMPACT_ATOMS: atom_id res chain seq x y z
N MET A 1 6.74 -3.06 0.62
CA MET A 1 7.02 -1.60 0.67
C MET A 1 6.21 -0.85 -0.39
N PHE A 2 6.28 -1.22 -1.67
CA PHE A 2 5.49 -0.61 -2.76
C PHE A 2 3.98 -0.57 -2.51
N LEU A 3 3.39 -1.66 -2.01
CA LEU A 3 1.96 -1.74 -1.69
C LEU A 3 1.49 -0.66 -0.69
N VAL A 4 2.33 -0.28 0.26
CA VAL A 4 1.97 0.73 1.27
C VAL A 4 2.00 2.14 0.67
N PHE A 5 2.87 2.38 -0.31
CA PHE A 5 2.92 3.64 -1.07
C PHE A 5 1.67 3.84 -1.93
N ILE A 6 1.17 2.76 -2.54
CA ILE A 6 -0.01 2.80 -3.41
C ILE A 6 -1.28 3.09 -2.59
N LEU A 7 -1.39 2.53 -1.38
CA LEU A 7 -2.50 2.81 -0.46
C LEU A 7 -2.59 4.30 -0.08
N ILE A 8 -1.47 4.99 0.07
CA ILE A 8 -1.40 6.43 0.35
C ILE A 8 -1.92 7.26 -0.84
N THR A 9 -1.74 6.77 -2.06
CA THR A 9 -2.03 7.51 -3.29
C THR A 9 -3.54 7.53 -3.61
N ILE A 10 -4.29 6.54 -3.13
CA ILE A 10 -5.69 6.33 -3.57
C ILE A 10 -6.71 6.75 -2.51
N GLU A 11 -6.38 6.62 -1.22
CA GLU A 11 -7.32 6.98 -0.16
C GLU A 11 -6.67 7.84 0.92
N LYS A 12 -7.33 8.97 1.21
CA LYS A 12 -6.93 9.87 2.29
C LYS A 12 -7.03 9.20 3.67
N ASP A 13 -7.79 8.11 3.80
CA ASP A 13 -7.98 7.45 5.08
C ASP A 13 -8.32 5.95 4.94
N VAL A 14 -7.34 5.08 5.24
CA VAL A 14 -7.51 3.62 5.19
C VAL A 14 -8.46 3.10 6.27
N SER A 15 -8.72 3.89 7.32
CA SER A 15 -9.57 3.49 8.44
C SER A 15 -11.06 3.74 8.20
N THR A 16 -11.42 4.67 7.32
CA THR A 16 -12.81 5.08 7.07
C THR A 16 -13.44 4.42 5.85
N SER A 17 -12.64 3.84 4.94
CA SER A 17 -13.14 3.12 3.77
C SER A 17 -13.64 1.71 4.13
N PRO A 18 -14.94 1.41 3.94
CA PRO A 18 -15.50 0.08 4.24
C PRO A 18 -14.82 -1.03 3.42
N ILE A 19 -14.48 -0.73 2.16
CA ILE A 19 -13.87 -1.65 1.20
C ILE A 19 -12.47 -2.04 1.67
N LEU A 20 -11.63 -1.06 2.02
CA LEU A 20 -10.29 -1.32 2.53
C LEU A 20 -10.34 -2.13 3.83
N SER A 21 -11.20 -1.72 4.77
CA SER A 21 -11.32 -2.40 6.05
C SER A 21 -11.70 -3.88 5.89
N GLY A 22 -12.56 -4.21 4.91
CA GLY A 22 -12.98 -5.58 4.61
C GLY A 22 -11.85 -6.44 4.04
N VAL A 23 -11.08 -5.91 3.09
CA VAL A 23 -9.94 -6.62 2.49
C VAL A 23 -8.85 -6.87 3.54
N PHE A 24 -8.51 -5.84 4.33
CA PHE A 24 -7.45 -5.95 5.32
C PHE A 24 -7.82 -6.83 6.52
N LYS A 25 -9.05 -6.79 7.01
CA LYS A 25 -9.51 -7.66 8.12
C LYS A 25 -9.52 -9.15 7.74
N LYS A 26 -9.71 -9.48 6.45
CA LYS A 26 -9.57 -10.86 5.96
C LYS A 26 -8.11 -11.31 5.94
N GLN A 27 -7.19 -10.38 5.71
CA GLN A 27 -5.78 -10.68 5.48
C GLN A 27 -4.91 -10.58 6.73
N PHE A 28 -5.32 -9.77 7.71
CA PHE A 28 -4.55 -9.49 8.92
C PHE A 28 -5.39 -9.76 10.16
N ASN A 29 -4.76 -10.34 11.20
CA ASN A 29 -5.40 -10.42 12.51
C ASN A 29 -5.53 -9.02 13.14
N LEU A 30 -6.32 -8.90 14.21
CA LEU A 30 -6.61 -7.60 14.82
C LEU A 30 -5.35 -6.78 15.19
N PRO A 31 -4.33 -7.34 15.87
CA PRO A 31 -3.09 -6.60 16.13
C PRO A 31 -2.35 -6.13 14.87
N GLN A 32 -2.31 -6.97 13.83
CA GLN A 32 -1.68 -6.64 12.55
C GLN A 32 -2.46 -5.55 11.81
N TYR A 33 -3.78 -5.61 11.82
CA TYR A 33 -4.66 -4.59 11.25
C TYR A 33 -4.48 -3.23 11.95
N LEU A 34 -4.43 -3.21 13.29
CA LEU A 34 -4.17 -1.97 14.04
C LEU A 34 -2.77 -1.42 13.72
N THR A 35 -1.78 -2.30 13.61
CA THR A 35 -0.42 -1.92 13.19
C THR A 35 -0.44 -1.29 11.80
N LEU A 36 -1.23 -1.84 10.87
CA LEU A 36 -1.42 -1.28 9.54
C LEU A 36 -2.01 0.13 9.57
N CYS A 37 -3.11 0.32 10.30
CA CYS A 37 -3.78 1.62 10.40
C CYS A 37 -2.83 2.70 10.93
N LEU A 38 -2.07 2.37 11.99
CA LEU A 38 -1.06 3.28 12.54
C LEU A 38 0.05 3.58 11.53
N LEU A 39 0.53 2.56 10.81
CA LEU A 39 1.59 2.71 9.83
C LEU A 39 1.16 3.59 8.66
N VAL A 40 -0.05 3.39 8.14
CA VAL A 40 -0.61 4.22 7.06
C VAL A 40 -0.73 5.67 7.49
N ASN A 41 -1.30 5.91 8.69
CA ASN A 41 -1.46 7.27 9.21
C ASN A 41 -0.10 7.97 9.35
N LEU A 42 0.91 7.27 9.88
CA LEU A 42 2.27 7.81 9.98
C LEU A 42 2.86 8.13 8.59
N LEU A 43 2.65 7.25 7.61
CA LEU A 43 3.15 7.45 6.26
C LEU A 43 2.51 8.64 5.56
N GLN A 44 1.20 8.82 5.70
CA GLN A 44 0.47 9.96 5.16
C GLN A 44 0.97 11.29 5.75
N ASN A 45 1.28 11.31 7.05
CA ASN A 45 1.76 12.51 7.73
C ASN A 45 3.24 12.80 7.44
N LEU A 46 4.10 11.79 7.42
CA LEU A 46 5.56 11.98 7.33
C LEU A 46 6.08 12.06 5.90
N LYS A 47 5.32 11.57 4.92
CA LYS A 47 5.71 11.51 3.50
C LYS A 47 7.10 10.90 3.27
N THR A 48 7.53 10.00 4.16
CA THR A 48 8.84 9.33 4.11
C THR A 48 8.66 7.83 4.31
N VAL A 49 9.48 7.03 3.63
CA VAL A 49 9.52 5.56 3.82
C VAL A 49 10.68 5.05 4.65
N ARG A 50 11.43 5.96 5.29
CA ARG A 50 12.53 5.58 6.18
C ARG A 50 11.98 4.92 7.44
N LEU A 51 12.27 3.63 7.62
CA LEU A 51 11.80 2.85 8.77
C LEU A 51 12.23 3.44 10.12
N GLU A 52 13.41 4.05 10.17
CA GLU A 52 13.92 4.70 11.37
C GLU A 52 13.05 5.90 11.78
N GLU A 53 12.68 6.75 10.82
CA GLU A 53 11.80 7.91 11.06
C GLU A 53 10.39 7.47 11.46
N MET A 54 9.83 6.47 10.78
CA MET A 54 8.56 5.88 11.20
C MET A 54 8.63 5.29 12.61
N ALA A 55 9.71 4.58 12.91
CA ALA A 55 9.88 3.95 14.21
C ALA A 55 10.09 4.95 15.34
N LYS A 56 10.58 6.17 15.08
CA LYS A 56 10.66 7.24 16.10
C LYS A 56 9.27 7.68 16.55
N LEU A 57 8.32 7.76 15.61
CA LEU A 57 6.97 8.26 15.84
C LEU A 57 5.93 7.16 16.09
N PHE A 58 6.33 5.89 15.96
CA PHE A 58 5.43 4.77 16.22
C PHE A 58 5.08 4.69 17.72
N PRO A 59 3.78 4.62 18.10
CA PRO A 59 3.31 4.75 19.48
C PRO A 59 3.51 3.46 20.31
N TYR A 60 4.72 2.90 20.29
CA TYR A 60 5.12 1.82 21.19
C TYR A 60 6.16 2.32 22.20
N PRO A 61 5.92 2.15 23.52
CA PRO A 61 6.87 2.56 24.56
C PRO A 61 8.00 1.52 24.70
N ILE A 62 8.72 1.24 23.62
CA ILE A 62 9.84 0.29 23.58
C ILE A 62 11.07 0.93 22.93
N LYS A 63 12.24 0.31 23.09
CA LYS A 63 13.49 0.79 22.47
C LYS A 63 13.32 0.97 20.95
N LEU A 64 13.90 2.04 20.40
CA LEU A 64 13.82 2.36 18.96
C LEU A 64 14.21 1.18 18.07
N ARG A 65 15.33 0.50 18.38
CA ARG A 65 15.77 -0.70 17.64
C ARG A 65 14.71 -1.81 17.63
N SER A 66 13.97 -1.98 18.72
CA SER A 66 12.88 -2.96 18.80
C SER A 66 11.67 -2.53 17.96
N ARG A 67 11.35 -1.23 17.90
CA ARG A 67 10.30 -0.70 17.00
C ARG A 67 10.66 -0.92 15.53
N ILE A 68 11.89 -0.63 15.14
CA ILE A 68 12.39 -0.88 13.78
C ILE A 68 12.23 -2.36 13.41
N LYS A 69 12.73 -3.27 14.26
CA LYS A 69 12.59 -4.72 14.03
C LYS A 69 11.13 -5.16 13.94
N LYS A 70 10.24 -4.58 14.74
CA LYS A 70 8.80 -4.86 14.69
C LYS A 70 8.18 -4.44 13.36
N LEU A 71 8.47 -3.23 12.89
CA LEU A 71 8.01 -2.74 11.58
C LEU A 71 8.57 -3.57 10.43
N GLN A 72 9.85 -3.93 10.49
CA GLN A 72 10.47 -4.83 9.51
C GLN A 72 9.74 -6.18 9.46
N ARG A 73 9.56 -6.84 10.63
CA ARG A 73 8.83 -8.12 10.70
C ARG A 73 7.41 -8.02 10.17
N PHE A 74 6.71 -6.92 10.45
CA PHE A 74 5.36 -6.67 9.94
C PHE A 74 5.33 -6.51 8.42
N LEU A 75 6.28 -5.77 7.85
CA LEU A 75 6.40 -5.56 6.40
C LEU A 75 6.90 -6.80 5.64
N SER A 76 7.56 -7.74 6.33
CA SER A 76 8.01 -9.03 5.79
C SER A 76 6.97 -10.15 5.90
N LEU A 77 5.75 -9.87 6.38
CA LEU A 77 4.70 -10.88 6.44
C LEU A 77 4.34 -11.40 5.04
N LYS A 78 4.14 -12.71 4.90
CA LYS A 78 3.70 -13.36 3.64
C LYS A 78 2.32 -12.90 3.16
N ASN A 79 1.60 -12.18 4.02
CA ASN A 79 0.29 -11.61 3.79
C ASN A 79 0.34 -10.43 2.79
N TRP A 80 1.51 -9.85 2.54
CA TRP A 80 1.72 -8.74 1.60
C TRP A 80 1.78 -9.16 0.14
N LYS A 81 0.72 -9.81 -0.36
CA LYS A 81 0.61 -10.18 -1.77
C LYS A 81 -0.20 -9.14 -2.55
N VAL A 82 0.29 -8.81 -3.75
CA VAL A 82 -0.37 -7.84 -4.64
C VAL A 82 -1.75 -8.38 -5.03
N GLU A 83 -1.84 -9.67 -5.30
CA GLU A 83 -3.06 -10.35 -5.75
C GLU A 83 -4.16 -10.34 -4.68
N THR A 84 -3.79 -10.44 -3.40
CA THR A 84 -4.77 -10.56 -2.31
C THR A 84 -5.15 -9.22 -1.68
N ILE A 85 -4.26 -8.23 -1.74
CA ILE A 85 -4.51 -6.91 -1.16
C ILE A 85 -4.83 -5.91 -2.27
N TRP A 86 -3.95 -5.76 -3.24
CA TRP A 86 -4.01 -4.67 -4.20
C TRP A 86 -5.09 -4.88 -5.26
N PHE A 87 -5.23 -6.08 -5.84
CA PHE A 87 -6.23 -6.32 -6.87
C PHE A 87 -7.67 -6.11 -6.40
N PRO A 88 -8.11 -6.58 -5.21
CA PRO A 88 -9.46 -6.29 -4.72
C PRO A 88 -9.73 -4.79 -4.54
N ILE A 89 -8.73 -4.05 -4.02
CA ILE A 89 -8.82 -2.61 -3.82
C ILE A 89 -8.92 -1.89 -5.15
N LEU A 90 -7.99 -2.18 -6.08
CA LEU A 90 -7.98 -1.60 -7.42
C LEU A 90 -9.26 -1.92 -8.18
N LYS A 91 -9.74 -3.17 -8.14
CA LYS A 91 -11.00 -3.56 -8.78
C LYS A 91 -12.17 -2.74 -8.25
N SER A 92 -12.30 -2.64 -6.93
CA SER A 92 -13.39 -1.88 -6.33
C SER A 92 -13.28 -0.39 -6.64
N TRP A 93 -12.06 0.16 -6.65
CA TRP A 93 -11.82 1.55 -7.01
C TRP A 93 -12.20 1.81 -8.48
N ILE A 94 -11.77 0.96 -9.43
CA ILE A 94 -12.14 1.07 -10.85
C ILE A 94 -13.66 1.01 -11.02
N MET A 95 -14.34 0.05 -10.38
CA MET A 95 -15.80 -0.09 -10.46
C MET A 95 -16.56 1.13 -9.92
N ASN A 96 -15.97 1.88 -8.98
CA ASN A 96 -16.56 3.10 -8.43
C ASN A 96 -16.26 4.35 -9.28
N GLN A 97 -15.17 4.36 -10.04
CA GLN A 97 -14.72 5.52 -10.81
C GLN A 97 -15.17 5.49 -12.28
N TRP A 98 -15.33 4.30 -12.88
CA TRP A 98 -15.75 4.15 -14.26
C TRP A 98 -17.15 3.57 -14.39
N GLU A 99 -17.94 4.19 -15.24
CA GLU A 99 -19.17 3.60 -15.78
C GLU A 99 -18.84 2.39 -16.64
N SER A 100 -19.79 1.45 -16.74
CA SER A 100 -19.68 0.32 -17.66
C SER A 100 -19.46 0.82 -19.09
N ASN A 101 -18.60 0.11 -19.83
CA ASN A 101 -18.24 0.35 -21.24
C ASN A 101 -17.31 1.54 -21.54
N LYS A 102 -16.65 2.13 -20.54
CA LYS A 102 -15.55 3.08 -20.80
C LYS A 102 -14.22 2.36 -21.06
N VAL A 103 -13.49 2.85 -22.06
CA VAL A 103 -12.14 2.36 -22.38
C VAL A 103 -11.18 2.80 -21.29
N ILE A 104 -10.33 1.86 -20.87
CA ILE A 104 -9.28 2.08 -19.90
C ILE A 104 -7.93 1.92 -20.60
N TYR A 105 -7.02 2.86 -20.38
CA TYR A 105 -5.67 2.82 -20.94
C TYR A 105 -4.69 2.21 -19.94
N LEU A 106 -3.96 1.18 -20.37
CA LEU A 106 -2.87 0.57 -19.63
C LEU A 106 -1.55 0.89 -20.32
N VAL A 107 -0.55 1.24 -19.52
CA VAL A 107 0.82 1.52 -19.95
C VAL A 107 1.73 0.49 -19.31
N ILE A 108 2.66 -0.03 -20.10
CA ILE A 108 3.71 -0.94 -19.64
C ILE A 108 5.03 -0.20 -19.79
N ASP A 109 5.78 -0.11 -18.70
CA ASP A 109 7.10 0.52 -18.68
C ASP A 109 8.13 -0.37 -17.98
N ARG A 110 9.41 -0.17 -18.32
CA ARG A 110 10.54 -0.83 -17.67
C ARG A 110 11.32 0.17 -16.85
N THR A 111 11.51 -0.13 -15.57
CA THR A 111 12.34 0.69 -14.68
C THR A 111 13.48 -0.14 -14.12
N GLN A 112 14.70 0.34 -14.26
CA GLN A 112 15.85 -0.25 -13.59
C GLN A 112 15.98 0.37 -12.19
N TRP A 113 15.75 -0.45 -11.16
CA TRP A 113 16.01 -0.08 -9.78
C TRP A 113 17.29 -0.76 -9.31
N GLN A 114 18.38 0.01 -9.22
CA GLN A 114 19.71 -0.52 -8.92
C GLN A 114 20.06 -1.68 -9.88
N ASN A 115 20.12 -2.91 -9.37
CA ASN A 115 20.45 -4.11 -10.14
C ASN A 115 19.20 -4.95 -10.47
N ILE A 116 18.00 -4.43 -10.20
CA ILE A 116 16.73 -5.12 -10.42
C ILE A 116 16.00 -4.42 -11.56
N ASN A 117 15.68 -5.15 -12.62
CA ASN A 117 14.79 -4.67 -13.67
C ASN A 117 13.35 -4.96 -13.26
N ILE A 118 12.56 -3.91 -13.12
CA ILE A 118 11.15 -3.98 -12.75
C ILE A 118 10.35 -3.71 -14.02
N LEU A 119 9.43 -4.61 -14.36
CA LEU A 119 8.40 -4.35 -15.37
C LEU A 119 7.15 -3.87 -14.65
N MET A 120 6.62 -2.72 -15.03
CA MET A 120 5.49 -2.08 -14.36
C MET A 120 4.32 -1.91 -15.31
N VAL A 121 3.16 -2.44 -14.94
CA VAL A 121 1.89 -2.19 -15.63
C VAL A 121 1.12 -1.16 -14.83
N SER A 122 0.71 -0.07 -15.47
CA SER A 122 0.00 1.02 -14.82
C SER A 122 -1.24 1.45 -15.59
N LEU A 123 -2.28 1.82 -14.86
CA LEU A 123 -3.53 2.38 -15.32
C LEU A 123 -3.39 3.90 -15.48
N VAL A 124 -3.62 4.43 -16.66
CA VAL A 124 -3.62 5.88 -16.89
C VAL A 124 -4.91 6.48 -16.35
N HIS A 125 -4.78 7.47 -15.46
CA HIS A 125 -5.91 8.16 -14.84
C HIS A 125 -5.61 9.65 -14.69
N HIS A 126 -6.41 10.51 -15.34
CA HIS A 126 -6.17 11.95 -15.47
C HIS A 126 -4.75 12.28 -15.96
N GLN A 127 -3.89 12.79 -15.07
CA GLN A 127 -2.49 13.17 -15.34
C GLN A 127 -1.49 12.21 -14.68
N GLY A 128 -1.96 11.09 -14.11
CA GLY A 128 -1.15 10.14 -13.37
C GLY A 128 -1.29 8.71 -13.85
N ALA A 129 -0.39 7.85 -13.35
CA ALA A 129 -0.40 6.42 -13.60
C ALA A 129 -0.56 5.67 -12.27
N ILE A 130 -1.60 4.85 -12.17
CA ILE A 130 -1.88 4.03 -11.00
C ILE A 130 -1.30 2.64 -11.25
N PRO A 131 -0.32 2.17 -10.45
CA PRO A 131 0.26 0.85 -10.67
C PRO A 131 -0.76 -0.26 -10.54
N VAL A 132 -0.84 -1.13 -11.53
CA VAL A 132 -1.69 -2.33 -11.53
C VAL A 132 -0.89 -3.51 -11.03
N TYR A 133 0.29 -3.75 -11.61
CA TYR A 133 1.13 -4.90 -11.30
C TYR A 133 2.60 -4.60 -11.59
N PHE A 134 3.50 -5.33 -10.94
CA PHE A 134 4.93 -5.26 -11.19
C PHE A 134 5.59 -6.62 -10.97
N ILE A 135 6.62 -6.91 -11.77
CA ILE A 135 7.46 -8.13 -11.67
C ILE A 135 8.94 -7.77 -11.79
#